data_AF-A0A959EE15-F1
#
_entry.id   AF-A0A959EE15-F1
#
_cell.length_a   1.000
_cell.length_b   1.000
_cell.length_c   1.000
_cell.angle_alpha   90.00
_cell.angle_beta   90.00
_cell.angle_gamma   90.00
#
_symmetry.space_group_name_H-M   'P 1'
#
loop_
_entity.id
_entity.type
_entity.pdbx_description
1 polymer ?
#
loop_
_entity_poly.entity_id
_entity_poly.type
_entity_poly.pdbx_seq_one_letter_code
_entity_poly.pdbx_strand_id
1 'polypeptide(L)'
;QVMAETDSRHPRVNNLSNNLTEIAANIQAIALQDSLLRISRMSEKEKEELALAIKKEQDELRRQQIAAKAGTPAGLANIPRRAIAGAGALQKESSFFAYDDRSVKRGLREFERKWGSRPLEDNWRRSSKRDATAFEEEGEEEYVDTSSDILTEEEINQLLGNVPQTEGEVAVANLKIQEAMFKLGSLYRERLQNLPKAIEMFETLDSRYPSNNYELESWYQLYIIYNGQGNEPKAQEYANKILEKYQTSKYAMVIKNPAYIEELAREDRLLNTYYNDTYAAFTSGNYREAYDKSLSAKDKFGAANPYQPKFALLAAMSTGNLEGKEAYVAALQGVVARYPDTDEQRRAKEILRLLGASSASLPGGAKEEIEQFKVEEDALHYVIVVFNNKDIDLNKNKIIVSDYNDKYHKLDRLRISNIYLGTDADSRLPILVLRRFKDKAEAMKYYTGIQKNSSDFISPAENYEVFPVTQNNYREVLKEKSVENYRAFFQLNYLK
;
A
#
# COMPACT_ATOMS: atom_id res chain seq x y z
N GLN A 1 -23.76 -19.87 -19.46
CA GLN A 1 -24.06 -19.20 -20.75
C GLN A 1 -23.84 -17.71 -20.52
N VAL A 2 -22.88 -17.08 -21.20
CA VAL A 2 -22.57 -15.65 -21.03
C VAL A 2 -23.57 -14.84 -21.85
N MET A 3 -24.20 -13.84 -21.24
CA MET A 3 -25.17 -12.95 -21.90
C MET A 3 -24.44 -12.09 -22.94
N ALA A 4 -25.03 -11.91 -24.13
CA ALA A 4 -24.43 -11.08 -25.18
C ALA A 4 -24.41 -9.60 -24.76
N GLU A 5 -23.35 -8.87 -25.13
CA GLU A 5 -23.18 -7.45 -24.76
C GLU A 5 -24.27 -6.53 -25.34
N THR A 6 -24.95 -6.98 -26.38
CA THR A 6 -26.06 -6.27 -27.04
C THR A 6 -27.42 -6.45 -26.34
N ASP A 7 -27.51 -7.32 -25.32
CA ASP A 7 -28.75 -7.51 -24.55
C ASP A 7 -29.01 -6.27 -23.67
N SER A 8 -30.24 -5.74 -23.71
CA SER A 8 -30.63 -4.57 -22.93
C SER A 8 -30.48 -4.75 -21.42
N ARG A 9 -30.41 -6.00 -20.94
CA ARG A 9 -30.17 -6.36 -19.54
C ARG A 9 -28.68 -6.44 -19.20
N HIS A 10 -27.79 -6.52 -20.20
CA HIS A 10 -26.36 -6.72 -20.01
C HIS A 10 -25.72 -5.65 -19.11
N PRO A 11 -25.99 -4.33 -19.27
CA PRO A 11 -25.43 -3.31 -18.37
C PRO A 11 -25.87 -3.49 -16.92
N ARG A 12 -27.15 -3.84 -16.69
CA ARG A 12 -27.70 -4.08 -15.35
C ARG A 12 -27.11 -5.34 -14.71
N VAL A 13 -27.01 -6.44 -15.46
CA VAL A 13 -26.45 -7.71 -14.99
C VAL A 13 -24.95 -7.58 -14.71
N ASN A 14 -24.21 -6.87 -15.57
CA ASN A 14 -22.79 -6.61 -15.36
C ASN A 14 -22.56 -5.71 -14.13
N ASN A 15 -23.36 -4.66 -13.95
CA ASN A 15 -23.34 -3.83 -12.74
C ASN A 15 -23.62 -4.66 -11.48
N LEU A 16 -24.66 -5.50 -11.49
CA LEU A 16 -24.95 -6.41 -10.38
C LEU A 16 -23.79 -7.38 -10.13
N SER A 17 -23.27 -8.05 -11.16
CA SER A 17 -22.17 -9.00 -11.02
C SER A 17 -20.92 -8.38 -10.40
N ASN A 18 -20.53 -7.19 -10.86
CA ASN A 18 -19.32 -6.51 -10.37
C ASN A 18 -19.50 -6.01 -8.93
N ASN A 19 -20.70 -5.55 -8.57
CA ASN A 19 -20.97 -4.99 -7.24
C ASN A 19 -21.35 -6.05 -6.20
N LEU A 20 -21.91 -7.20 -6.61
CA LEU A 20 -22.32 -8.26 -5.69
C LEU A 20 -21.13 -8.99 -5.05
N THR A 21 -19.94 -8.95 -5.65
CA THR A 21 -18.74 -9.59 -5.10
C THR A 21 -18.36 -8.95 -3.76
N GLU A 22 -18.25 -7.62 -3.71
CA GLU A 22 -17.93 -6.88 -2.48
C GLU A 22 -19.07 -6.99 -1.44
N ILE A 23 -20.32 -6.97 -1.89
CA ILE A 23 -21.49 -7.14 -1.01
C ILE A 23 -21.49 -8.54 -0.39
N ALA A 24 -21.25 -9.58 -1.18
CA ALA A 24 -21.18 -10.97 -0.70
C ALA A 24 -20.03 -11.15 0.29
N ALA A 25 -18.86 -10.55 0.02
CA ALA A 25 -17.73 -10.58 0.94
C ALA A 25 -18.06 -9.97 2.31
N ASN A 26 -18.75 -8.82 2.34
CA ASN A 26 -19.16 -8.18 3.61
C ASN A 26 -20.24 -9.00 4.35
N ILE A 27 -21.21 -9.58 3.64
CA ILE A 27 -22.21 -10.48 4.23
C ILE A 27 -21.54 -11.71 4.85
N GLN A 28 -20.61 -12.33 4.12
CA GLN A 28 -19.85 -13.49 4.61
C GLN A 28 -18.97 -13.11 5.81
N ALA A 29 -18.35 -11.93 5.79
CA ALA A 29 -17.57 -11.44 6.93
C ALA A 29 -18.45 -11.29 8.18
N ILE A 30 -19.63 -10.67 8.08
CA ILE A 30 -20.56 -10.54 9.20
C ILE A 30 -20.98 -11.93 9.72
N ALA A 31 -21.44 -12.80 8.82
CA ALA A 31 -21.91 -14.15 9.20
C ALA A 31 -20.80 -14.99 9.84
N LEU A 32 -19.57 -14.90 9.34
CA LEU A 32 -18.41 -15.57 9.89
C LEU A 32 -18.11 -15.05 11.31
N GLN A 33 -17.96 -13.73 11.47
CA GLN A 33 -17.65 -13.16 12.78
C GLN A 33 -18.77 -13.41 13.80
N ASP A 34 -20.03 -13.34 13.40
CA ASP A 34 -21.18 -13.68 14.25
C ASP A 34 -21.16 -15.14 14.69
N SER A 35 -20.77 -16.04 13.78
CA SER A 35 -20.62 -17.46 14.12
C SER A 35 -19.47 -17.68 15.09
N LEU A 36 -18.32 -17.04 14.87
CA LEU A 36 -17.17 -17.12 15.77
C LEU A 36 -17.50 -16.55 17.16
N LEU A 37 -18.19 -15.41 17.24
CA LEU A 37 -18.64 -14.82 18.50
C LEU A 37 -19.73 -15.65 19.18
N ARG A 38 -20.55 -16.37 18.43
CA ARG A 38 -21.50 -17.32 19.01
C ARG A 38 -20.77 -18.50 19.64
N ILE A 39 -19.76 -19.05 18.95
CA ILE A 39 -18.93 -20.15 19.47
C ILE A 39 -18.12 -19.70 20.69
N SER A 40 -17.62 -18.46 20.72
CA SER A 40 -16.87 -17.96 21.88
C SER A 40 -17.72 -17.89 23.16
N ARG A 41 -19.03 -17.70 23.03
CA ARG A 41 -20.00 -17.65 24.14
C ARG A 41 -20.55 -19.02 24.55
N MET A 42 -20.23 -20.09 23.82
CA MET A 42 -20.60 -21.46 24.19
C MET A 42 -19.84 -21.91 25.45
N SER A 43 -20.43 -22.83 26.20
CA SER A 43 -19.75 -23.51 27.30
C SER A 43 -18.61 -24.38 26.78
N GLU A 44 -17.62 -24.70 27.63
CA GLU A 44 -16.48 -25.55 27.23
C GLU A 44 -16.94 -26.92 26.71
N LYS A 45 -17.97 -27.50 27.34
CA LYS A 45 -18.56 -28.76 26.88
C LYS A 45 -19.16 -28.66 25.46
N GLU A 46 -19.85 -27.56 25.15
CA GLU A 46 -20.42 -27.33 23.81
C GLU A 46 -19.31 -27.09 22.76
N LYS A 47 -18.20 -26.45 23.15
CA LYS A 47 -17.02 -26.28 22.28
C LYS A 47 -16.34 -27.62 21.99
N GLU A 48 -16.20 -28.48 22.99
CA GLU A 48 -15.67 -29.84 22.84
C GLU A 48 -16.51 -30.69 21.88
N GLU A 49 -17.84 -30.68 22.06
CA GLU A 49 -18.78 -31.40 21.19
C GLU A 49 -18.71 -30.88 19.74
N LEU A 50 -18.59 -29.56 19.56
CA LEU A 50 -18.44 -28.94 18.24
C LEU A 50 -17.08 -29.29 17.59
N ALA A 51 -16.00 -29.29 18.35
CA ALA A 51 -14.69 -29.72 17.87
C ALA A 51 -14.70 -31.19 17.45
N LEU A 52 -15.41 -32.06 18.21
CA LEU A 52 -15.60 -33.47 17.86
C LEU A 52 -16.37 -33.63 16.55
N ALA A 53 -17.45 -32.87 16.37
CA ALA A 53 -18.22 -32.87 15.14
C ALA A 53 -17.38 -32.42 13.92
N ILE A 54 -16.58 -31.36 14.07
CA ILE A 54 -15.66 -30.88 13.02
C ILE A 54 -14.63 -31.96 12.66
N LYS A 55 -14.02 -32.62 13.67
CA LYS A 55 -13.05 -33.70 13.42
C LYS A 55 -13.69 -34.87 12.66
N LYS A 56 -14.89 -35.29 13.06
CA LYS A 56 -15.65 -36.36 12.38
C LYS A 56 -15.95 -36.01 10.92
N GLU A 57 -16.37 -34.77 10.65
CA GLU A 57 -16.62 -34.29 9.29
C GLU A 57 -15.34 -34.26 8.45
N GLN A 58 -14.23 -33.75 9.00
CA GLN A 58 -12.93 -33.72 8.31
C GLN A 58 -12.42 -35.13 7.97
N ASP A 59 -12.56 -36.07 8.90
CA ASP A 59 -12.15 -37.46 8.70
C ASP A 59 -13.05 -38.17 7.68
N GLU A 60 -14.35 -37.89 7.67
CA GLU A 60 -15.26 -38.39 6.63
C GLU A 60 -14.90 -37.83 5.24
N LEU A 61 -14.66 -36.53 5.14
CA LEU A 61 -14.30 -35.87 3.89
C LEU A 61 -12.94 -36.36 3.37
N ARG A 62 -11.98 -36.62 4.28
CA ARG A 62 -10.70 -37.26 3.97
C ARG A 62 -10.90 -38.69 3.46
N ARG A 63 -11.78 -39.48 4.09
CA ARG A 63 -12.14 -40.84 3.63
C ARG A 63 -12.77 -40.81 2.24
N GLN A 64 -13.70 -39.88 1.98
CA GLN A 64 -14.32 -39.71 0.66
C GLN A 64 -13.29 -39.32 -0.41
N GLN A 65 -12.35 -38.42 -0.11
CA GLN A 65 -11.28 -38.06 -1.05
C GLN A 65 -10.32 -39.22 -1.34
N ILE A 66 -9.99 -40.05 -0.34
CA ILE A 66 -9.16 -41.24 -0.52
C ILE A 66 -9.89 -42.27 -1.39
N ALA A 67 -11.19 -42.50 -1.14
CA ALA A 67 -12.02 -43.40 -1.93
C ALA A 67 -12.18 -42.92 -3.38
N ALA A 68 -12.38 -41.62 -3.60
CA ALA A 68 -12.47 -41.03 -4.94
C ALA A 68 -11.16 -41.16 -5.74
N LYS A 69 -10.00 -41.05 -5.07
CA LYS A 69 -8.68 -41.28 -5.69
C LYS A 69 -8.39 -42.76 -5.95
N ALA A 70 -8.95 -43.67 -5.16
CA ALA A 70 -8.85 -45.12 -5.36
C ALA A 70 -9.76 -45.62 -6.52
N GLY A 71 -10.81 -44.87 -6.87
CA GLY A 71 -11.79 -45.23 -7.91
C GLY A 71 -11.40 -44.89 -9.35
N THR A 72 -10.15 -44.48 -9.64
CA THR A 72 -9.70 -44.31 -11.03
C THR A 72 -9.13 -45.66 -11.53
N PRO A 73 -9.78 -46.38 -12.46
CA PRO A 73 -9.23 -47.63 -12.96
C PRO A 73 -7.99 -47.30 -13.79
N ALA A 74 -6.83 -47.78 -13.35
CA ALA A 74 -5.59 -47.75 -14.12
C ALA A 74 -5.71 -48.72 -15.31
N GLY A 75 -6.48 -48.31 -16.32
CA GLY A 75 -6.60 -48.99 -17.61
C GLY A 75 -5.58 -48.47 -18.61
N LEU A 76 -4.52 -49.25 -18.81
CA LEU A 76 -3.78 -49.43 -20.07
C LEU A 76 -3.38 -48.16 -20.85
N ALA A 77 -2.18 -47.65 -20.60
CA ALA A 77 -1.35 -47.01 -21.64
C ALA A 77 0.13 -47.10 -21.26
N ASN A 78 0.76 -48.21 -21.61
CA ASN A 78 2.21 -48.36 -21.57
C ASN A 78 2.79 -47.58 -22.77
N ILE A 79 3.23 -46.34 -22.54
CA ILE A 79 3.99 -45.54 -23.52
C ILE A 79 5.26 -45.04 -22.82
N PRO A 80 6.47 -45.40 -23.28
CA PRO A 80 7.69 -44.86 -22.70
C PRO A 80 7.88 -43.43 -23.19
N ARG A 81 7.48 -42.45 -22.36
CA ARG A 81 7.81 -41.04 -22.60
C ARG A 81 9.24 -40.77 -22.15
N ARG A 82 10.11 -40.56 -23.13
CA ARG A 82 11.44 -39.97 -22.98
C ARG A 82 11.39 -38.73 -22.10
N ALA A 83 12.32 -38.66 -21.14
CA ALA A 83 12.58 -37.48 -20.35
C ALA A 83 12.95 -36.29 -21.23
N ILE A 84 12.18 -35.21 -21.11
CA ILE A 84 12.60 -33.86 -21.49
C ILE A 84 13.04 -33.20 -20.19
N ALA A 85 14.34 -32.91 -20.11
CA ALA A 85 14.91 -32.09 -19.07
C ALA A 85 14.51 -30.62 -19.31
N GLY A 86 13.93 -29.98 -18.29
CA GLY A 86 13.55 -28.57 -18.36
C GLY A 86 12.92 -28.06 -17.07
N ALA A 87 13.78 -27.65 -16.14
CA ALA A 87 13.61 -26.58 -15.15
C ALA A 87 12.50 -26.66 -14.08
N GLY A 88 12.94 -26.72 -12.80
CA GLY A 88 12.46 -25.79 -11.77
C GLY A 88 11.65 -26.36 -10.59
N ALA A 89 12.32 -26.89 -9.57
CA ALA A 89 11.95 -26.84 -8.14
C ALA A 89 13.13 -27.41 -7.33
N LEU A 90 13.93 -26.60 -6.64
CA LEU A 90 13.75 -26.13 -5.25
C LEU A 90 13.61 -27.27 -4.23
N GLN A 91 14.52 -27.23 -3.25
CA GLN A 91 14.73 -28.11 -2.09
C GLN A 91 15.43 -29.45 -2.39
N LYS A 92 16.72 -29.52 -2.02
CA LYS A 92 17.38 -30.79 -1.74
C LYS A 92 16.70 -31.41 -0.51
N GLU A 93 15.75 -32.30 -0.74
CA GLU A 93 15.31 -33.23 0.29
C GLU A 93 16.52 -34.07 0.73
N SER A 94 16.68 -34.23 2.04
CA SER A 94 17.71 -35.07 2.64
C SER A 94 17.67 -36.48 2.05
N SER A 95 18.82 -37.03 1.67
CA SER A 95 18.95 -38.41 1.14
C SER A 95 18.71 -39.51 2.19
N PHE A 96 18.16 -39.17 3.35
CA PHE A 96 17.86 -40.12 4.40
C PHE A 96 16.54 -40.83 4.07
N PHE A 97 16.59 -42.15 3.98
CA PHE A 97 15.51 -42.98 3.43
C PHE A 97 14.15 -42.78 4.12
N ALA A 98 14.12 -42.31 5.37
CA ALA A 98 12.89 -42.09 6.12
C ALA A 98 12.08 -40.88 5.64
N TYR A 99 12.67 -39.97 4.86
CA TYR A 99 11.95 -38.83 4.28
C TYR A 99 11.44 -39.10 2.87
N ASP A 100 11.85 -40.20 2.24
CA ASP A 100 11.27 -40.68 0.99
C ASP A 100 10.14 -41.68 1.29
N ASP A 101 8.89 -41.21 1.18
CA ASP A 101 7.68 -42.00 1.40
C ASP A 101 7.65 -43.30 0.55
N ARG A 102 8.28 -43.31 -0.63
CA ARG A 102 8.38 -44.52 -1.47
C ARG A 102 9.36 -45.54 -0.90
N SER A 103 10.45 -45.08 -0.29
CA SER A 103 11.45 -45.96 0.33
C SER A 103 10.92 -46.52 1.65
N VAL A 104 10.22 -45.71 2.45
CA VAL A 104 9.57 -46.17 3.70
C VAL A 104 8.51 -47.23 3.42
N LYS A 105 7.58 -46.99 2.48
CA LYS A 105 6.53 -47.95 2.14
C LYS A 105 7.08 -49.26 1.57
N ARG A 106 8.18 -49.20 0.83
CA ARG A 106 8.85 -50.40 0.31
C ARG A 106 9.54 -51.18 1.43
N GLY A 107 10.24 -50.49 2.33
CA GLY A 107 10.86 -51.09 3.50
C GLY A 107 9.84 -51.78 4.41
N LEU A 108 8.69 -51.15 4.62
CA LEU A 108 7.58 -51.74 5.40
C LEU A 108 7.08 -53.04 4.76
N ARG A 109 6.79 -53.04 3.46
CA ARG A 109 6.35 -54.26 2.74
C ARG A 109 7.40 -55.36 2.75
N GLU A 110 8.68 -55.02 2.60
CA GLU A 110 9.76 -55.99 2.67
C GLU A 110 9.93 -56.57 4.09
N PHE A 111 9.74 -55.74 5.12
CA PHE A 111 9.74 -56.15 6.51
C PHE A 111 8.59 -57.12 6.81
N GLU A 112 7.36 -56.74 6.46
CA GLU A 112 6.17 -57.60 6.60
C GLU A 112 6.34 -58.91 5.83
N ARG A 113 6.89 -58.87 4.61
CA ARG A 113 7.12 -60.09 3.82
C ARG A 113 8.14 -61.03 4.47
N LYS A 114 9.16 -60.47 5.13
CA LYS A 114 10.26 -61.26 5.70
C LYS A 114 9.98 -61.70 7.14
N TRP A 115 9.21 -60.93 7.89
CA TRP A 115 9.05 -61.10 9.34
C TRP A 115 7.59 -61.18 9.80
N GLY A 116 6.62 -60.87 8.94
CA GLY A 116 5.20 -60.78 9.29
C GLY A 116 4.85 -59.53 10.09
N SER A 117 3.62 -59.47 10.60
CA SER A 117 3.22 -58.48 11.60
C SER A 117 3.88 -58.84 12.93
N ARG A 118 4.82 -58.01 13.40
CA ARG A 118 5.53 -58.22 14.67
C ARG A 118 5.13 -57.11 15.64
N PRO A 119 4.76 -57.43 16.88
CA PRO A 119 4.48 -56.43 17.90
C PRO A 119 5.77 -55.66 18.23
N LEU A 120 5.61 -54.42 18.71
CA LEU A 120 6.72 -53.59 19.14
C LEU A 120 7.26 -54.12 20.48
N GLU A 121 8.25 -55.01 20.40
CA GLU A 121 8.93 -55.56 21.57
C GLU A 121 10.46 -55.63 21.39
N ASP A 122 11.17 -55.52 22.51
CA ASP A 122 12.62 -55.68 22.51
C ASP A 122 13.03 -57.11 22.13
N ASN A 123 14.13 -57.24 21.39
CA ASN A 123 14.66 -58.52 20.91
C ASN A 123 13.73 -59.29 19.94
N TRP A 124 12.82 -58.63 19.23
CA TRP A 124 11.86 -59.22 18.28
C TRP A 124 12.48 -60.13 17.18
N ARG A 125 13.80 -60.02 16.92
CA ARG A 125 14.51 -60.76 15.86
C ARG A 125 15.20 -62.06 16.34
N ARG A 126 14.91 -62.56 17.55
CA ARG A 126 15.52 -63.80 18.07
C ARG A 126 14.75 -65.04 17.59
N SER A 127 15.45 -66.00 16.97
CA SER A 127 14.88 -67.25 16.43
C SER A 127 14.45 -68.26 17.49
N SER A 128 14.87 -68.09 18.75
CA SER A 128 14.51 -68.95 19.87
C SER A 128 14.33 -68.12 21.13
N LYS A 129 13.13 -67.59 21.32
CA LYS A 129 12.65 -67.07 22.61
C LYS A 129 12.03 -68.29 23.31
N ARG A 130 12.57 -68.70 24.46
CA ARG A 130 11.89 -69.70 25.30
C ARG A 130 10.63 -69.02 25.83
N ASP A 131 9.48 -69.47 25.36
CA ASP A 131 8.17 -69.03 25.82
C ASP A 131 8.06 -69.17 27.34
N ALA A 132 7.79 -68.05 28.00
CA ALA A 132 7.04 -68.05 29.23
C ALA A 132 5.72 -67.33 28.90
N THR A 133 4.63 -68.02 29.24
CA THR A 133 3.22 -67.60 29.19
C THR A 133 2.56 -67.54 27.82
N ALA A 134 2.13 -68.73 27.39
CA ALA A 134 0.91 -68.92 26.63
C ALA A 134 -0.30 -68.43 27.42
N PHE A 135 -1.04 -67.48 26.84
CA PHE A 135 -2.48 -67.36 26.94
C PHE A 135 -2.97 -66.88 25.58
N GLU A 136 -3.36 -67.84 24.74
CA GLU A 136 -4.29 -67.59 23.64
C GLU A 136 -5.68 -67.52 24.26
N GLU A 137 -6.36 -66.39 24.06
CA GLU A 137 -7.81 -66.34 24.03
C GLU A 137 -8.16 -65.73 22.67
N GLU A 138 -8.64 -66.58 21.75
CA GLU A 138 -9.36 -66.17 20.56
C GLU A 138 -10.64 -65.46 21.01
N GLY A 139 -10.57 -64.13 21.10
CA GLY A 139 -11.70 -63.22 21.12
C GLY A 139 -11.79 -62.55 19.76
N GLU A 140 -13.00 -62.55 19.20
CA GLU A 140 -13.41 -62.00 17.91
C GLU A 140 -12.67 -60.71 17.49
N GLU A 141 -12.33 -60.62 16.20
CA GLU A 141 -11.89 -59.39 15.55
C GLU A 141 -12.98 -58.33 15.64
N GLU A 142 -13.02 -57.61 16.76
CA GLU A 142 -13.57 -56.27 16.77
C GLU A 142 -12.52 -55.37 16.13
N TYR A 143 -12.82 -54.84 14.95
CA TYR A 143 -12.17 -53.64 14.46
C TYR A 143 -12.30 -52.59 15.57
N VAL A 144 -11.26 -52.42 16.39
CA VAL A 144 -11.17 -51.30 17.31
C VAL A 144 -10.97 -50.07 16.45
N ASP A 145 -12.11 -49.48 16.07
CA ASP A 145 -12.20 -48.13 15.53
C ASP A 145 -11.41 -47.24 16.48
N THR A 146 -10.20 -46.87 16.07
CA THR A 146 -9.35 -45.98 16.85
C THR A 146 -9.84 -44.53 16.64
N SER A 147 -11.15 -44.31 16.69
CA SER A 147 -11.72 -43.04 17.07
C SER A 147 -11.78 -43.03 18.60
N SER A 148 -10.66 -42.71 19.25
CA SER A 148 -10.80 -42.18 20.60
C SER A 148 -11.62 -40.90 20.47
N ASP A 149 -12.90 -40.95 20.83
CA ASP A 149 -13.86 -39.83 20.93
C ASP A 149 -13.41 -38.77 21.98
N ILE A 150 -12.17 -38.84 22.44
CA ILE A 150 -11.55 -37.94 23.40
C ILE A 150 -10.55 -37.10 22.61
N LEU A 151 -10.92 -35.84 22.36
CA LEU A 151 -10.01 -34.83 21.86
C LEU A 151 -9.10 -34.35 22.99
N THR A 152 -7.82 -34.15 22.69
CA THR A 152 -6.93 -33.42 23.59
C THR A 152 -7.25 -31.92 23.57
N GLU A 153 -6.97 -31.20 24.67
CA GLU A 153 -7.13 -29.73 24.73
C GLU A 153 -6.35 -29.02 23.62
N GLU A 154 -5.21 -29.57 23.20
CA GLU A 154 -4.39 -29.04 22.11
C GLU A 154 -5.09 -29.21 20.74
N GLU A 155 -5.73 -30.35 20.48
CA GLU A 155 -6.53 -30.57 19.26
C GLU A 155 -7.77 -29.66 19.22
N ILE A 156 -8.43 -29.45 20.36
CA ILE A 156 -9.58 -28.53 20.45
C ILE A 156 -9.13 -27.09 20.14
N ASN A 157 -8.01 -26.65 20.71
CA ASN A 157 -7.44 -25.34 20.45
C ASN A 157 -6.99 -25.17 18.98
N GLN A 158 -6.49 -26.23 18.34
CA GLN A 158 -6.16 -26.20 16.91
C GLN A 158 -7.40 -26.08 16.03
N LEU A 159 -8.49 -26.79 16.35
CA LEU A 159 -9.74 -26.77 15.59
C LEU A 159 -10.52 -25.47 15.80
N LEU A 160 -10.47 -24.89 17.00
CA LEU A 160 -11.17 -23.67 17.39
C LEU A 160 -10.28 -22.43 17.43
N GLY A 161 -9.06 -22.47 16.92
CA GLY A 161 -8.07 -21.39 17.07
C GLY A 161 -8.46 -20.04 16.46
N ASN A 162 -9.46 -20.01 15.58
CA ASN A 162 -10.01 -18.76 15.01
C ASN A 162 -11.15 -18.17 15.84
N VAL A 163 -11.62 -18.88 16.87
CA VAL A 163 -12.68 -18.42 17.78
C VAL A 163 -12.06 -17.43 18.77
N PRO A 164 -12.58 -16.20 18.89
CA PRO A 164 -12.12 -15.25 19.89
C PRO A 164 -12.18 -15.85 21.31
N GLN A 165 -11.05 -15.92 22.00
CA GLN A 165 -10.96 -16.45 23.37
C GLN A 165 -10.80 -15.33 24.40
N THR A 166 -10.24 -14.19 23.99
CA THR A 166 -10.01 -13.03 24.87
C THR A 166 -11.02 -11.91 24.63
N GLU A 167 -11.22 -11.04 25.63
CA GLU A 167 -12.04 -9.84 25.48
C GLU A 167 -11.53 -8.93 24.35
N GLY A 168 -10.21 -8.85 24.16
CA GLY A 168 -9.59 -8.08 23.07
C GLY A 168 -9.92 -8.65 21.70
N GLU A 169 -9.85 -9.97 21.52
CA GLU A 169 -10.22 -10.63 20.26
C GLU A 169 -11.73 -10.49 19.96
N VAL A 170 -12.57 -10.55 21.00
CA VAL A 170 -14.01 -10.30 20.87
C VAL A 170 -14.27 -8.85 20.42
N ALA A 171 -13.53 -7.88 20.97
CA ALA A 171 -13.63 -6.49 20.53
C ALA A 171 -13.20 -6.33 19.07
N VAL A 172 -12.10 -6.96 18.65
CA VAL A 172 -11.64 -6.95 17.25
C VAL A 172 -12.66 -7.58 16.30
N ALA A 173 -13.27 -8.70 16.68
CA ALA A 173 -14.33 -9.34 15.89
C ALA A 173 -15.56 -8.42 15.74
N ASN A 174 -15.97 -7.74 16.80
CA ASN A 174 -17.05 -6.76 16.74
C ASN A 174 -16.69 -5.55 15.87
N LEU A 175 -15.44 -5.06 15.90
CA LEU A 175 -15.00 -3.98 15.01
C LEU A 175 -15.07 -4.39 13.53
N LYS A 176 -14.69 -5.63 13.20
CA LYS A 176 -14.83 -6.18 11.83
C LYS A 176 -16.29 -6.24 11.39
N ILE A 177 -17.21 -6.60 12.30
CA ILE A 177 -18.66 -6.59 12.00
C ILE A 177 -19.14 -5.16 11.76
N GLN A 178 -18.77 -4.21 12.61
CA GLN A 178 -19.14 -2.79 12.46
C GLN A 178 -18.69 -2.23 11.10
N GLU A 179 -17.43 -2.47 10.73
CA GLU A 179 -16.88 -2.06 9.44
C GLU A 179 -17.63 -2.71 8.27
N ALA A 180 -17.87 -4.03 8.33
CA ALA A 180 -18.58 -4.75 7.27
C ALA A 180 -20.04 -4.29 7.12
N MET A 181 -20.74 -4.02 8.23
CA MET A 181 -22.11 -3.47 8.23
C MET A 181 -22.16 -2.08 7.62
N PHE A 182 -21.25 -1.19 8.01
CA PHE A 182 -21.18 0.15 7.45
C PHE A 182 -20.90 0.13 5.94
N LYS A 183 -19.90 -0.65 5.50
CA LYS A 183 -19.59 -0.86 4.08
C LYS A 183 -20.79 -1.40 3.32
N LEU A 184 -21.50 -2.38 3.89
CA LEU A 184 -22.66 -2.99 3.27
C LEU A 184 -23.81 -1.97 3.09
N GLY A 185 -24.07 -1.12 4.09
CA GLY A 185 -25.02 -0.02 3.99
C GLY A 185 -24.66 0.96 2.85
N SER A 186 -23.39 1.37 2.78
CA SER A 186 -22.90 2.26 1.71
C SER A 186 -23.00 1.61 0.32
N LEU A 187 -22.61 0.33 0.19
CA LEU A 187 -22.69 -0.40 -1.08
C LEU A 187 -24.14 -0.57 -1.54
N TYR A 188 -25.08 -0.86 -0.63
CA TYR A 188 -26.49 -0.93 -0.97
C TYR A 188 -27.01 0.39 -1.53
N ARG A 189 -26.62 1.53 -0.93
CA ARG A 189 -27.01 2.86 -1.41
C ARG A 189 -26.36 3.23 -2.74
N GLU A 190 -25.03 3.12 -2.83
CA GLU A 190 -24.25 3.71 -3.92
C GLU A 190 -24.19 2.82 -5.15
N ARG A 191 -24.06 1.51 -4.96
CA ARG A 191 -23.88 0.56 -6.06
C ARG A 191 -25.20 -0.03 -6.53
N LEU A 192 -26.11 -0.34 -5.60
CA LEU A 192 -27.38 -0.99 -5.91
C LEU A 192 -28.59 -0.06 -5.85
N GLN A 193 -28.43 1.18 -5.37
CA GLN A 193 -29.54 2.12 -5.14
C GLN A 193 -30.69 1.52 -4.31
N ASN A 194 -30.38 0.51 -3.48
CA ASN A 194 -31.32 -0.18 -2.64
C ASN A 194 -31.38 0.53 -1.28
N LEU A 195 -32.12 1.64 -1.24
CA LEU A 195 -32.26 2.47 -0.05
C LEU A 195 -32.86 1.72 1.15
N PRO A 196 -33.89 0.85 1.00
CA PRO A 196 -34.41 0.09 2.14
C PRO A 196 -33.35 -0.78 2.81
N LYS A 197 -32.53 -1.50 2.05
CA LYS A 197 -31.44 -2.31 2.61
C LYS A 197 -30.31 -1.47 3.21
N ALA A 198 -30.03 -0.30 2.63
CA ALA A 198 -29.05 0.61 3.20
C ALA A 198 -29.50 1.11 4.58
N ILE A 199 -30.76 1.55 4.69
CA ILE A 199 -31.37 1.97 5.96
C ILE A 199 -31.31 0.83 6.97
N GLU A 200 -31.77 -0.37 6.60
CA GLU A 200 -31.76 -1.55 7.48
C GLU A 200 -30.35 -1.81 8.05
N MET A 201 -29.30 -1.75 7.22
CA MET A 201 -27.94 -1.99 7.66
C MET A 201 -27.40 -0.89 8.57
N PHE A 202 -27.63 0.38 8.25
CA PHE A 202 -27.19 1.50 9.10
C PHE A 202 -27.93 1.51 10.44
N GLU A 203 -29.26 1.31 10.46
CA GLU A 203 -30.04 1.24 11.70
C GLU A 203 -29.67 -0.01 12.54
N THR A 204 -29.40 -1.14 11.88
CA THR A 204 -28.91 -2.35 12.57
C THR A 204 -27.52 -2.12 13.17
N LEU A 205 -26.61 -1.47 12.45
CA LEU A 205 -25.28 -1.11 12.98
C LEU A 205 -25.40 -0.24 14.23
N ASP A 206 -26.18 0.84 14.15
CA ASP A 206 -26.31 1.82 15.24
C ASP A 206 -27.06 1.27 16.45
N SER A 207 -28.03 0.38 16.24
CA SER A 207 -28.75 -0.29 17.34
C SER A 207 -27.94 -1.42 17.98
N ARG A 208 -27.23 -2.21 17.18
CA ARG A 208 -26.42 -3.35 17.65
C ARG A 208 -25.12 -2.90 18.33
N TYR A 209 -24.54 -1.79 17.86
CA TYR A 209 -23.30 -1.23 18.36
C TYR A 209 -23.45 0.27 18.64
N PRO A 210 -24.01 0.64 19.80
CA PRO A 210 -24.07 2.03 20.23
C PRO A 210 -22.67 2.64 20.32
N SER A 211 -22.48 3.88 19.85
CA SER A 211 -21.16 4.55 19.80
C SER A 211 -20.09 3.77 19.02
N ASN A 212 -20.49 3.13 17.93
CA ASN A 212 -19.58 2.52 16.97
C ASN A 212 -18.70 3.58 16.26
N ASN A 213 -17.60 3.12 15.66
CA ASN A 213 -16.64 4.01 14.98
C ASN A 213 -17.20 4.75 13.76
N TYR A 214 -18.39 4.35 13.27
CA TYR A 214 -19.05 4.92 12.10
C TYR A 214 -20.37 5.61 12.46
N GLU A 215 -20.66 5.87 13.74
CA GLU A 215 -21.97 6.35 14.18
C GLU A 215 -22.34 7.70 13.54
N LEU A 216 -21.41 8.65 13.54
CA LEU A 216 -21.60 9.97 12.92
C LEU A 216 -21.87 9.85 11.42
N GLU A 217 -21.05 9.06 10.73
CA GLU A 217 -21.19 8.80 9.30
C GLU A 217 -22.52 8.10 9.02
N SER A 218 -22.87 7.04 9.75
CA SER A 218 -24.12 6.28 9.63
C SER A 218 -25.35 7.17 9.81
N TRP A 219 -25.37 8.00 10.86
CA TRP A 219 -26.47 8.97 11.06
C TRP A 219 -26.57 9.96 9.92
N TYR A 220 -25.45 10.43 9.37
CA TYR A 220 -25.48 11.34 8.23
C TYR A 220 -25.97 10.64 6.95
N GLN A 221 -25.60 9.38 6.74
CA GLN A 221 -26.12 8.56 5.64
C GLN A 221 -27.64 8.42 5.75
N LEU A 222 -28.16 8.09 6.94
CA LEU A 222 -29.59 7.98 7.21
C LEU A 222 -30.30 9.32 7.01
N TYR A 223 -29.74 10.43 7.49
CA TYR A 223 -30.25 11.78 7.22
C TYR A 223 -30.41 12.05 5.72
N ILE A 224 -29.37 11.81 4.91
CA ILE A 224 -29.43 12.03 3.45
C ILE A 224 -30.50 11.14 2.82
N ILE A 225 -30.56 9.86 3.18
CA ILE A 225 -31.52 8.92 2.59
C ILE A 225 -32.95 9.37 2.90
N TYR A 226 -33.27 9.66 4.16
CA TYR A 226 -34.62 10.07 4.55
C TYR A 226 -35.01 11.44 3.98
N ASN A 227 -34.07 12.39 3.93
CA ASN A 227 -34.29 13.69 3.30
C ASN A 227 -34.59 13.54 1.80
N GLY A 228 -33.84 12.69 1.10
CA GLY A 228 -34.07 12.39 -0.33
C GLY A 228 -35.39 11.66 -0.60
N GLN A 229 -35.93 10.92 0.38
CA GLN A 229 -37.24 10.29 0.32
C GLN A 229 -38.40 11.25 0.68
N GLY A 230 -38.11 12.47 1.12
CA GLY A 230 -39.12 13.40 1.65
C GLY A 230 -39.68 12.99 3.03
N ASN A 231 -39.01 12.08 3.75
CA ASN A 231 -39.40 11.68 5.10
C ASN A 231 -38.79 12.65 6.12
N GLU A 232 -39.37 13.85 6.19
CA GLU A 232 -38.92 14.93 7.07
C GLU A 232 -38.80 14.52 8.55
N PRO A 233 -39.76 13.77 9.15
CA PRO A 233 -39.66 13.37 10.55
C PRO A 233 -38.39 12.55 10.86
N LYS A 234 -38.09 11.57 10.00
CA LYS A 234 -36.90 10.72 10.17
C LYS A 234 -35.61 11.47 9.85
N ALA A 235 -35.61 12.31 8.81
CA ALA A 235 -34.47 13.15 8.51
C ALA A 235 -34.13 14.06 9.70
N GLN A 236 -35.14 14.72 10.29
CA GLN A 236 -34.93 15.60 11.44
C GLN A 236 -34.45 14.84 12.69
N GLU A 237 -34.92 13.60 12.88
CA GLU A 237 -34.44 12.72 13.96
C GLU A 237 -32.91 12.55 13.90
N TYR A 238 -32.38 12.14 12.75
CA TYR A 238 -30.93 11.94 12.58
C TYR A 238 -30.16 13.25 12.53
N ALA A 239 -30.73 14.32 11.96
CA ALA A 239 -30.14 15.65 12.01
C ALA A 239 -29.93 16.12 13.45
N ASN A 240 -30.94 15.98 14.31
CA ASN A 240 -30.84 16.38 15.71
C ASN A 240 -29.78 15.55 16.46
N LYS A 241 -29.73 14.23 16.26
CA LYS A 241 -28.68 13.38 16.84
C LYS A 241 -27.26 13.88 16.50
N ILE A 242 -27.03 14.25 15.23
CA ILE A 242 -25.74 14.80 14.77
C ILE A 242 -25.49 16.18 15.38
N LEU A 243 -26.49 17.06 15.40
CA LEU A 243 -26.38 18.41 15.93
C LEU A 243 -26.23 18.45 17.46
N GLU A 244 -26.70 17.44 18.18
CA GLU A 244 -26.55 17.37 19.64
C GLU A 244 -25.19 16.78 20.03
N LYS A 245 -24.81 15.63 19.45
CA LYS A 245 -23.60 14.88 19.81
C LYS A 245 -22.34 15.34 19.07
N TYR A 246 -22.46 15.82 17.83
CA TYR A 246 -21.34 16.11 16.91
C TYR A 246 -21.36 17.54 16.35
N GLN A 247 -21.60 18.53 17.21
CA GLN A 247 -21.83 19.95 16.88
C GLN A 247 -20.78 20.62 16.00
N THR A 248 -19.50 20.24 16.15
CA THR A 248 -18.36 20.83 15.43
C THR A 248 -17.96 20.03 14.19
N SER A 249 -18.66 18.94 13.89
CA SER A 249 -18.38 18.11 12.71
C SER A 249 -18.74 18.84 11.42
N LYS A 250 -18.06 18.46 10.33
CA LYS A 250 -18.39 18.94 8.98
C LYS A 250 -19.85 18.61 8.63
N TYR A 251 -20.36 17.44 9.04
CA TYR A 251 -21.75 17.04 8.82
C TYR A 251 -22.73 17.98 9.53
N ALA A 252 -22.46 18.36 10.78
CA ALA A 252 -23.28 19.33 11.51
C ALA A 252 -23.28 20.71 10.82
N MET A 253 -22.16 21.16 10.25
CA MET A 253 -22.10 22.40 9.49
C MET A 253 -22.97 22.35 8.23
N VAL A 254 -22.91 21.23 7.49
CA VAL A 254 -23.74 21.01 6.28
C VAL A 254 -25.22 20.93 6.63
N ILE A 255 -25.59 20.31 7.75
CA ILE A 255 -26.98 20.23 8.21
C ILE A 255 -27.51 21.62 8.59
N LYS A 256 -26.73 22.42 9.33
CA LYS A 256 -27.12 23.78 9.72
C LYS A 256 -27.25 24.72 8.53
N ASN A 257 -26.39 24.56 7.54
CA ASN A 257 -26.39 25.36 6.33
C ASN A 257 -26.23 24.44 5.11
N PRO A 258 -27.33 23.97 4.51
CA PRO A 258 -27.28 23.13 3.31
C PRO A 258 -26.55 23.78 2.13
N ALA A 259 -26.54 25.12 2.07
CA ALA A 259 -25.80 25.88 1.06
C ALA A 259 -24.31 26.02 1.37
N TYR A 260 -23.82 25.57 2.53
CA TYR A 260 -22.42 25.72 2.95
C TYR A 260 -21.43 25.10 1.96
N ILE A 261 -21.75 23.93 1.42
CA ILE A 261 -20.90 23.27 0.41
C ILE A 261 -20.91 24.06 -0.91
N GLU A 262 -22.07 24.57 -1.33
CA GLU A 262 -22.17 25.39 -2.53
C GLU A 262 -21.47 26.75 -2.36
N GLU A 263 -21.52 27.33 -1.16
CA GLU A 263 -20.84 28.59 -0.82
C GLU A 263 -19.33 28.40 -0.79
N LEU A 264 -18.81 27.36 -0.13
CA LEU A 264 -17.38 27.04 -0.17
C LEU A 264 -16.91 26.77 -1.60
N ALA A 265 -17.65 25.98 -2.37
CA ALA A 265 -17.32 25.72 -3.77
C ALA A 265 -17.43 26.99 -4.64
N ARG A 266 -18.27 27.96 -4.26
CA ARG A 266 -18.36 29.27 -4.93
C ARG A 266 -17.16 30.14 -4.56
N GLU A 267 -16.79 30.22 -3.28
CA GLU A 267 -15.62 30.94 -2.80
C GLU A 267 -14.34 30.42 -3.46
N ASP A 268 -14.14 29.11 -3.52
CA ASP A 268 -13.02 28.47 -4.21
C ASP A 268 -13.00 28.81 -5.71
N ARG A 269 -14.17 28.80 -6.38
CA ARG A 269 -14.28 29.16 -7.80
C ARG A 269 -13.98 30.63 -8.05
N LEU A 270 -14.43 31.53 -7.17
CA LEU A 270 -14.15 32.96 -7.26
C LEU A 270 -12.66 33.25 -7.03
N LEU A 271 -12.04 32.61 -6.03
CA LEU A 271 -10.61 32.73 -5.77
C LEU A 271 -9.77 32.23 -6.95
N ASN A 272 -10.14 31.07 -7.52
CA ASN A 272 -9.50 30.51 -8.69
C ASN A 272 -9.60 31.43 -9.91
N THR A 273 -10.81 31.90 -10.22
CA THR A 273 -11.04 32.84 -11.33
C THR A 273 -10.22 34.11 -11.14
N TYR A 274 -10.25 34.69 -9.94
CA TYR A 274 -9.51 35.91 -9.63
C TYR A 274 -8.00 35.75 -9.78
N TYR A 275 -7.46 34.61 -9.34
CA TYR A 275 -6.04 34.30 -9.53
C TYR A 275 -5.68 34.14 -11.00
N ASN A 276 -6.50 33.41 -11.77
CA ASN A 276 -6.27 33.23 -13.21
C ASN A 276 -6.29 34.57 -13.95
N ASP A 277 -7.23 35.45 -13.64
CA ASP A 277 -7.29 36.80 -14.22
C ASP A 277 -6.08 37.65 -13.84
N THR A 278 -5.58 37.50 -12.61
CA THR A 278 -4.37 38.19 -12.13
C THR A 278 -3.11 37.68 -12.86
N TYR A 279 -3.02 36.37 -13.04
CA TYR A 279 -1.93 35.74 -13.78
C TYR A 279 -1.98 36.06 -15.28
N ALA A 280 -3.17 36.14 -15.87
CA ALA A 280 -3.39 36.56 -17.25
C ALA A 280 -2.92 38.01 -17.46
N ALA A 281 -3.23 38.92 -16.52
CA ALA A 281 -2.72 40.29 -16.56
C ALA A 281 -1.19 40.32 -16.50
N PHE A 282 -0.57 39.53 -15.60
CA PHE A 282 0.89 39.43 -15.50
C PHE A 282 1.53 38.95 -16.81
N THR A 283 1.03 37.83 -17.36
CA THR A 283 1.57 37.22 -18.58
C THR A 283 1.35 38.07 -19.84
N SER A 284 0.32 38.92 -19.84
CA SER A 284 0.06 39.90 -20.91
C SER A 284 0.91 41.17 -20.78
N GLY A 285 1.78 41.28 -19.76
CA GLY A 285 2.63 42.45 -19.51
C GLY A 285 1.94 43.58 -18.74
N ASN A 286 0.70 43.40 -18.30
CA ASN A 286 -0.04 44.38 -17.49
C ASN A 286 0.38 44.30 -16.02
N TYR A 287 1.66 44.56 -15.73
CA TYR A 287 2.25 44.36 -14.41
C TYR A 287 1.61 45.21 -13.30
N ARG A 288 1.18 46.43 -13.61
CA ARG A 288 0.47 47.28 -12.62
C ARG A 288 -0.85 46.65 -12.18
N GLU A 289 -1.64 46.16 -13.13
CA GLU A 289 -2.91 45.49 -12.85
C GLU A 289 -2.70 44.20 -12.05
N ALA A 290 -1.71 43.39 -12.44
CA ALA A 290 -1.37 42.17 -11.73
C ALA A 290 -0.92 42.43 -10.29
N TYR A 291 -0.13 43.49 -10.07
CA TYR A 291 0.30 43.93 -8.73
C TYR A 291 -0.90 44.35 -7.87
N ASP A 292 -1.75 45.25 -8.37
CA ASP A 292 -2.89 45.78 -7.62
C ASP A 292 -3.93 44.69 -7.28
N LYS A 293 -4.20 43.78 -8.23
CA LYS A 293 -5.05 42.60 -8.00
C LYS A 293 -4.44 41.67 -6.95
N SER A 294 -3.13 41.42 -7.00
CA SER A 294 -2.45 40.56 -6.03
C SER A 294 -2.54 41.11 -4.60
N LEU A 295 -2.41 42.43 -4.41
CA LEU A 295 -2.58 43.05 -3.10
C LEU A 295 -4.04 42.98 -2.61
N SER A 296 -5.00 43.16 -3.51
CA SER A 296 -6.42 43.16 -3.20
C SER A 296 -6.98 41.78 -2.80
N ALA A 297 -6.27 40.69 -3.12
CA ALA A 297 -6.72 39.32 -2.83
C ALA A 297 -6.96 39.06 -1.34
N LYS A 298 -6.16 39.68 -0.46
CA LYS A 298 -6.31 39.58 1.00
C LYS A 298 -7.63 40.16 1.50
N ASP A 299 -8.00 41.31 0.99
CA ASP A 299 -9.22 41.99 1.43
C ASP A 299 -10.47 41.33 0.85
N LYS A 300 -10.37 40.72 -0.35
CA LYS A 300 -11.48 40.04 -1.04
C LYS A 300 -11.77 38.63 -0.53
N PHE A 301 -10.74 37.85 -0.20
CA PHE A 301 -10.87 36.43 0.12
C PHE A 301 -10.34 36.07 1.52
N GLY A 302 -9.93 37.07 2.30
CA GLY A 302 -9.38 36.88 3.65
C GLY A 302 -7.88 36.57 3.66
N ALA A 303 -7.26 36.82 4.81
CA ALA A 303 -5.81 36.65 5.01
C ALA A 303 -5.33 35.19 5.05
N ALA A 304 -6.25 34.25 5.29
CA ALA A 304 -5.94 32.82 5.38
C ALA A 304 -6.24 32.06 4.07
N ASN A 305 -6.56 32.74 2.97
CA ASN A 305 -6.89 32.03 1.74
C ASN A 305 -5.68 31.24 1.19
N PRO A 306 -5.90 30.07 0.57
CA PRO A 306 -4.80 29.20 0.15
C PRO A 306 -3.87 29.79 -0.92
N TYR A 307 -4.30 30.83 -1.65
CA TYR A 307 -3.54 31.43 -2.75
C TYR A 307 -2.73 32.65 -2.34
N GLN A 308 -2.73 33.02 -1.05
CA GLN A 308 -1.92 34.13 -0.54
C GLN A 308 -0.43 34.07 -0.95
N PRO A 309 0.27 32.93 -0.82
CA PRO A 309 1.65 32.84 -1.29
C PRO A 309 1.79 33.10 -2.79
N LYS A 310 0.83 32.62 -3.60
CA LYS A 310 0.81 32.78 -5.06
C LYS A 310 0.63 34.23 -5.48
N PHE A 311 -0.29 34.94 -4.84
CA PHE A 311 -0.48 36.38 -5.07
C PHE A 311 0.76 37.17 -4.62
N ALA A 312 1.37 36.82 -3.49
CA ALA A 312 2.57 37.50 -3.02
C ALA A 312 3.76 37.32 -3.99
N LEU A 313 3.93 36.14 -4.57
CA LEU A 313 4.94 35.90 -5.59
C LEU A 313 4.65 36.70 -6.88
N LEU A 314 3.40 36.71 -7.36
CA LEU A 314 3.02 37.51 -8.53
C LEU A 314 3.21 39.01 -8.31
N ALA A 315 2.89 39.50 -7.11
CA ALA A 315 3.17 40.88 -6.73
C ALA A 315 4.67 41.17 -6.81
N ALA A 316 5.52 40.30 -6.24
CA ALA A 316 6.97 40.48 -6.30
C ALA A 316 7.51 40.48 -7.74
N MET A 317 7.05 39.55 -8.58
CA MET A 317 7.42 39.50 -10.00
C MET A 317 6.95 40.75 -10.77
N SER A 318 5.79 41.28 -10.43
CA SER A 318 5.26 42.51 -11.01
C SER A 318 6.07 43.74 -10.57
N THR A 319 6.45 43.82 -9.29
CA THR A 319 7.33 44.86 -8.76
C THR A 319 8.65 44.91 -9.51
N GLY A 320 9.25 43.76 -9.84
CA GLY A 320 10.50 43.75 -10.60
C GLY A 320 10.39 44.32 -12.01
N ASN A 321 9.24 44.17 -12.66
CA ASN A 321 8.99 44.78 -13.97
C ASN A 321 8.65 46.27 -13.88
N LEU A 322 8.09 46.74 -12.76
CA LEU A 322 7.67 48.13 -12.57
C LEU A 322 8.78 49.02 -12.01
N GLU A 323 9.56 48.51 -11.06
CA GLU A 323 10.47 49.29 -10.21
C GLU A 323 11.92 48.83 -10.32
N GLY A 324 12.18 47.77 -11.08
CA GLY A 324 13.52 47.27 -11.37
C GLY A 324 14.08 46.30 -10.34
N LYS A 325 15.37 45.98 -10.50
CA LYS A 325 16.02 44.83 -9.85
C LYS A 325 16.04 44.90 -8.32
N GLU A 326 16.33 46.07 -7.75
CA GLU A 326 16.47 46.25 -6.30
C GLU A 326 15.13 46.02 -5.58
N ALA A 327 14.06 46.65 -6.09
CA ALA A 327 12.70 46.45 -5.60
C ALA A 327 12.24 44.99 -5.78
N TYR A 328 12.63 44.35 -6.89
CA TYR A 328 12.33 42.93 -7.11
C TYR A 328 12.93 42.03 -6.03
N VAL A 329 14.22 42.22 -5.75
CA VAL A 329 14.95 41.43 -4.75
C VAL A 329 14.32 41.60 -3.37
N ALA A 330 14.02 42.84 -2.97
CA ALA A 330 13.36 43.12 -1.69
C ALA A 330 11.97 42.45 -1.60
N ALA A 331 11.18 42.52 -2.67
CA ALA A 331 9.86 41.91 -2.71
C ALA A 331 9.92 40.37 -2.60
N LEU A 332 10.85 39.73 -3.33
CA LEU A 332 11.08 38.29 -3.26
C LEU A 332 11.57 37.83 -1.88
N GLN A 333 12.47 38.58 -1.24
CA GLN A 333 12.87 38.31 0.15
C GLN A 333 11.67 38.37 1.11
N GLY A 334 10.76 39.33 0.88
CA GLY A 334 9.50 39.42 1.61
C GLY A 334 8.57 38.21 1.41
N VAL A 335 8.58 37.57 0.24
CA VAL A 335 7.86 36.31 0.01
C VAL A 335 8.50 35.17 0.80
N VAL A 336 9.83 35.05 0.75
CA VAL A 336 10.58 33.99 1.44
C VAL A 336 10.37 34.04 2.96
N ALA A 337 10.31 35.24 3.54
CA ALA A 337 10.15 35.43 4.97
C ALA A 337 8.71 35.19 5.47
N ARG A 338 7.69 35.53 4.67
CA ARG A 338 6.28 35.48 5.08
C ARG A 338 5.61 34.14 4.83
N TYR A 339 6.10 33.37 3.87
CA TYR A 339 5.49 32.10 3.46
C TYR A 339 6.54 30.97 3.51
N PRO A 340 6.96 30.52 4.70
CA PRO A 340 7.87 29.38 4.81
C PRO A 340 7.23 28.08 4.29
N ASP A 341 8.06 27.18 3.77
CA ASP A 341 7.67 25.82 3.33
C ASP A 341 6.62 25.74 2.20
N THR A 342 6.43 26.83 1.44
CA THR A 342 5.56 26.82 0.26
C THR A 342 6.35 26.70 -1.05
N ASP A 343 5.66 26.29 -2.11
CA ASP A 343 6.22 26.22 -3.47
C ASP A 343 6.69 27.61 -3.94
N GLU A 344 5.97 28.64 -3.55
CA GLU A 344 6.27 30.04 -3.87
C GLU A 344 7.52 30.54 -3.14
N GLN A 345 7.76 30.04 -1.92
CA GLN A 345 9.02 30.28 -1.21
C GLN A 345 10.20 29.71 -1.99
N ARG A 346 10.08 28.44 -2.41
CA ARG A 346 11.12 27.74 -3.17
C ARG A 346 11.37 28.47 -4.48
N ARG A 347 10.30 28.86 -5.18
CA ARG A 347 10.38 29.65 -6.41
C ARG A 347 11.02 31.01 -6.21
N ALA A 348 10.68 31.73 -5.13
CA ALA A 348 11.28 33.02 -4.82
C ALA A 348 12.79 32.88 -4.54
N LYS A 349 13.21 31.83 -3.80
CA LYS A 349 14.64 31.51 -3.57
C LYS A 349 15.37 31.21 -4.88
N GLU A 350 14.76 30.44 -5.78
CA GLU A 350 15.33 30.15 -7.11
C GLU A 350 15.55 31.44 -7.92
N ILE A 351 14.56 32.33 -7.96
CA ILE A 351 14.65 33.59 -8.70
C ILE A 351 15.72 34.49 -8.07
N LEU A 352 15.76 34.64 -6.75
CA LEU A 352 16.81 35.38 -6.05
C LEU A 352 18.20 34.84 -6.38
N ARG A 353 18.32 33.52 -6.54
CA ARG A 353 19.57 32.88 -6.97
C ARG A 353 19.97 33.29 -8.39
N LEU A 354 19.04 33.26 -9.33
CA LEU A 354 19.28 33.67 -10.72
C LEU A 354 19.63 35.16 -10.85
N LEU A 355 19.10 36.01 -9.97
CA LEU A 355 19.38 37.45 -9.98
C LEU A 355 20.76 37.82 -9.42
N GLY A 356 21.55 36.85 -8.96
CA GLY A 356 22.82 37.07 -8.28
C GLY A 356 22.65 37.74 -6.90
N ALA A 357 21.42 37.76 -6.38
CA ALA A 357 21.10 38.29 -5.05
C ALA A 357 21.24 37.24 -3.94
N SER A 358 21.84 36.08 -4.27
CA SER A 358 22.16 35.00 -3.31
C SER A 358 23.11 35.44 -2.19
N SER A 359 23.79 36.58 -2.38
CA SER A 359 24.69 37.19 -1.41
C SER A 359 23.99 38.09 -0.39
N ALA A 360 22.72 38.44 -0.60
CA ALA A 360 21.91 39.16 0.39
C ALA A 360 21.28 38.17 1.38
N SER A 361 22.12 37.77 2.32
CA SER A 361 21.83 37.16 3.62
C SER A 361 20.34 37.10 4.01
N LEU A 362 19.76 35.90 3.94
CA LEU A 362 18.78 35.51 4.96
C LEU A 362 19.55 35.27 6.25
N PRO A 363 19.09 35.76 7.42
CA PRO A 363 19.70 35.39 8.68
C PRO A 363 19.43 33.91 8.93
N GLY A 364 20.49 33.08 8.85
CA GLY A 364 20.47 31.67 9.23
C GLY A 364 20.93 30.69 8.13
N GLY A 365 22.16 30.18 8.28
CA GLY A 365 22.56 28.81 7.90
C GLY A 365 23.07 28.53 6.48
N ALA A 366 22.42 29.02 5.42
CA ALA A 366 22.61 28.42 4.09
C ALA A 366 23.95 28.69 3.37
N LYS A 367 24.80 29.60 3.87
CA LYS A 367 26.11 29.89 3.24
C LYS A 367 27.16 28.83 3.58
N GLU A 368 27.12 28.26 4.78
CA GLU A 368 28.08 27.23 5.21
C GLU A 368 27.84 25.87 4.53
N GLU A 369 26.58 25.55 4.17
CA GLU A 369 26.22 24.22 3.65
C GLU A 369 26.57 23.99 2.18
N ILE A 370 26.68 25.04 1.35
CA ILE A 370 27.14 24.90 -0.05
C ILE A 370 28.68 24.92 -0.13
N GLU A 371 29.36 25.65 0.78
CA GLU A 371 30.82 25.76 0.82
C GLU A 371 31.53 24.42 1.11
N GLN A 372 30.84 23.45 1.69
CA GLN A 372 31.40 22.12 1.93
C GLN A 372 31.69 21.33 0.64
N PHE A 373 31.00 21.65 -0.46
CA PHE A 373 31.22 20.99 -1.74
C PHE A 373 32.32 21.69 -2.53
N LYS A 374 33.24 20.91 -3.09
CA LYS A 374 34.44 21.42 -3.78
C LYS A 374 34.41 21.08 -5.27
N VAL A 375 34.89 22.01 -6.10
CA VAL A 375 35.11 21.75 -7.52
C VAL A 375 36.48 21.09 -7.67
N GLU A 376 36.49 19.82 -8.06
CA GLU A 376 37.71 19.04 -8.27
C GLU A 376 37.60 18.33 -9.63
N GLU A 377 38.01 18.99 -10.72
CA GLU A 377 37.72 18.50 -12.08
C GLU A 377 38.47 17.19 -12.42
N ASP A 378 39.71 17.06 -11.95
CA ASP A 378 40.58 15.90 -12.22
C ASP A 378 40.40 14.76 -11.20
N ALA A 379 39.49 14.91 -10.23
CA ALA A 379 39.25 13.88 -9.21
C ALA A 379 38.37 12.75 -9.75
N LEU A 380 38.41 11.58 -9.08
CA LEU A 380 37.50 10.48 -9.39
C LEU A 380 36.04 10.91 -9.22
N HIS A 381 35.24 10.68 -10.26
CA HIS A 381 33.82 10.99 -10.28
C HIS A 381 32.96 9.72 -10.26
N TYR A 382 31.78 9.89 -9.70
CA TYR A 382 30.64 9.01 -9.81
C TYR A 382 29.53 9.72 -10.57
N VAL A 383 28.59 8.94 -11.09
CA VAL A 383 27.30 9.47 -11.54
C VAL A 383 26.25 8.84 -10.64
N ILE A 384 25.48 9.67 -9.94
CA ILE A 384 24.36 9.23 -9.12
C ILE A 384 23.05 9.50 -9.84
N VAL A 385 22.14 8.54 -9.82
CA VAL A 385 20.75 8.67 -10.28
C VAL A 385 19.86 8.61 -9.06
N VAL A 386 19.17 9.71 -8.79
CA VAL A 386 18.33 9.90 -7.60
C VAL A 386 16.87 9.81 -8.01
N PHE A 387 16.09 8.95 -7.37
CA PHE A 387 14.66 8.81 -7.64
C PHE A 387 13.87 9.60 -6.61
N ASN A 388 12.97 10.46 -7.08
CA ASN A 388 12.09 11.25 -6.22
C ASN A 388 10.82 10.46 -5.83
N ASN A 389 10.66 9.24 -6.36
CA ASN A 389 9.64 8.26 -5.94
C ASN A 389 10.26 7.18 -5.04
N LYS A 390 9.65 6.94 -3.87
CA LYS A 390 10.14 5.99 -2.85
C LYS A 390 9.85 4.54 -3.20
N ASP A 391 8.76 4.29 -3.91
CA ASP A 391 8.29 2.95 -4.30
C ASP A 391 8.96 2.43 -5.58
N ILE A 392 10.13 2.98 -5.93
CA ILE A 392 10.85 2.60 -7.14
C ILE A 392 11.48 1.21 -6.98
N ASP A 393 11.35 0.37 -8.01
CA ASP A 393 12.14 -0.86 -8.10
C ASP A 393 13.55 -0.52 -8.63
N LEU A 394 14.52 -0.42 -7.72
CA LEU A 394 15.93 -0.17 -8.06
C LEU A 394 16.54 -1.30 -8.89
N ASN A 395 16.10 -2.55 -8.74
CA ASN A 395 16.65 -3.66 -9.51
C ASN A 395 16.18 -3.58 -10.96
N LYS A 396 14.90 -3.29 -11.19
CA LYS A 396 14.34 -3.03 -12.52
C LYS A 396 15.08 -1.87 -13.20
N ASN A 397 15.23 -0.73 -12.51
CA ASN A 397 15.90 0.43 -13.08
C ASN A 397 17.41 0.20 -13.30
N LYS A 398 18.07 -0.59 -12.44
CA LYS A 398 19.45 -0.98 -12.63
C LYS A 398 19.66 -1.82 -13.90
N ILE A 399 18.70 -2.68 -14.26
CA ILE A 399 18.75 -3.44 -15.52
C ILE A 399 18.71 -2.47 -16.71
N ILE A 400 17.79 -1.50 -16.71
CA ILE A 400 17.68 -0.47 -17.76
C ILE A 400 18.98 0.31 -17.91
N VAL A 401 19.56 0.76 -16.79
CA VAL A 401 20.85 1.46 -16.80
C VAL A 401 22.00 0.56 -17.28
N SER A 402 21.95 -0.74 -16.98
CA SER A 402 22.92 -1.72 -17.48
C SER A 402 22.82 -1.89 -19.00
N ASP A 403 21.61 -2.00 -19.54
CA ASP A 403 21.38 -2.12 -20.99
C ASP A 403 21.85 -0.88 -21.74
N TYR A 404 21.59 0.31 -21.18
CA TYR A 404 22.12 1.58 -21.68
C TYR A 404 23.67 1.57 -21.70
N ASN A 405 24.29 1.10 -20.62
CA ASN A 405 25.75 1.03 -20.51
C ASN A 405 26.34 0.03 -21.51
N ASP A 406 25.70 -1.12 -21.73
CA ASP A 406 26.15 -2.11 -22.71
C ASP A 406 26.07 -1.58 -24.14
N LYS A 407 25.11 -0.70 -24.42
CA LYS A 407 24.94 -0.07 -25.73
C LYS A 407 25.92 1.08 -25.99
N TYR A 408 26.10 1.98 -25.01
CA TYR A 408 26.83 3.25 -25.22
C TYR A 408 28.18 3.33 -24.52
N HIS A 409 28.41 2.53 -23.48
CA HIS A 409 29.55 2.63 -22.55
C HIS A 409 30.23 1.28 -22.28
N LYS A 410 30.15 0.34 -23.24
CA LYS A 410 30.64 -1.05 -23.11
C LYS A 410 32.12 -1.15 -22.70
N LEU A 411 32.94 -0.23 -23.19
CA LEU A 411 34.38 -0.20 -22.92
C LEU A 411 34.74 0.48 -21.59
N ASP A 412 33.82 1.25 -21.01
CA ASP A 412 34.04 2.03 -19.79
C ASP A 412 33.96 1.14 -18.53
N ARG A 413 33.43 -0.09 -18.68
CA ARG A 413 33.33 -1.11 -17.63
C ARG A 413 32.69 -0.59 -16.34
N LEU A 414 31.65 0.24 -16.46
CA LEU A 414 31.00 0.91 -15.33
C LEU A 414 30.43 -0.09 -14.32
N ARG A 415 30.38 0.31 -13.03
CA ARG A 415 29.76 -0.50 -11.96
C ARG A 415 28.60 0.24 -11.33
N ILE A 416 27.45 -0.44 -11.22
CA ILE A 416 26.21 0.10 -10.66
C ILE A 416 25.91 -0.54 -9.30
N SER A 417 25.69 0.28 -8.27
CA SER A 417 25.22 -0.16 -6.94
C SER A 417 23.95 0.55 -6.51
N ASN A 418 23.14 -0.14 -5.70
CA ASN A 418 21.91 0.41 -5.11
C ASN A 418 22.24 0.95 -3.72
N ILE A 419 21.78 2.17 -3.42
CA ILE A 419 21.93 2.82 -2.11
C ILE A 419 20.62 3.51 -1.76
N TYR A 420 20.33 3.65 -0.48
CA TYR A 420 19.21 4.41 0.04
C TYR A 420 19.76 5.58 0.87
N LEU A 421 19.30 6.80 0.59
CA LEU A 421 19.72 8.03 1.25
C LEU A 421 18.62 8.48 2.23
N GLY A 422 18.92 8.50 3.52
CA GLY A 422 17.95 8.84 4.58
C GLY A 422 18.05 7.89 5.78
N THR A 423 17.55 8.31 6.95
CA THR A 423 17.56 7.47 8.17
C THR A 423 16.34 6.59 8.30
N ASP A 424 15.16 7.08 7.95
CA ASP A 424 13.89 6.40 8.24
C ASP A 424 13.45 5.57 7.03
N ALA A 425 12.88 4.40 7.29
CA ALA A 425 12.44 3.49 6.23
C ALA A 425 11.45 4.17 5.26
N ASP A 426 10.62 5.08 5.78
CA ASP A 426 9.57 5.76 5.02
C ASP A 426 10.02 7.05 4.32
N SER A 427 11.27 7.50 4.53
CA SER A 427 11.82 8.75 3.96
C SER A 427 13.06 8.56 3.09
N ARG A 428 13.56 7.33 2.97
CA ARG A 428 14.77 7.03 2.18
C ARG A 428 14.57 7.25 0.69
N LEU A 429 15.43 8.05 0.09
CA LEU A 429 15.53 8.26 -1.34
C LEU A 429 16.32 7.12 -2.00
N PRO A 430 15.75 6.39 -2.96
CA PRO A 430 16.47 5.37 -3.71
C PRO A 430 17.50 6.00 -4.66
N ILE A 431 18.72 5.48 -4.69
CA ILE A 431 19.83 5.99 -5.52
C ILE A 431 20.55 4.84 -6.23
N LEU A 432 20.79 4.99 -7.54
CA LEU A 432 21.79 4.20 -8.26
C LEU A 432 23.11 4.96 -8.34
N VAL A 433 24.21 4.31 -7.98
CA VAL A 433 25.55 4.91 -8.04
C VAL A 433 26.39 4.18 -9.08
N LEU A 434 26.76 4.91 -10.12
CA LEU A 434 27.65 4.48 -11.18
C LEU A 434 29.08 4.94 -10.87
N ARG A 435 30.04 4.01 -10.94
CA ARG A 435 31.45 4.25 -10.67
C ARG A 435 32.32 3.97 -11.89
N ARG A 436 33.57 4.43 -11.81
CA ARG A 436 34.68 4.32 -12.79
C ARG A 436 34.77 5.46 -13.81
N PHE A 437 34.39 6.67 -13.42
CA PHE A 437 34.72 7.88 -14.16
C PHE A 437 36.00 8.49 -13.58
N LYS A 438 37.00 8.73 -14.42
CA LYS A 438 38.32 9.21 -13.97
C LYS A 438 38.30 10.66 -13.53
N ASP A 439 37.47 11.46 -14.18
CA ASP A 439 37.42 12.90 -14.06
C ASP A 439 36.01 13.44 -14.37
N LYS A 440 35.86 14.76 -14.27
CA LYS A 440 34.63 15.49 -14.58
C LYS A 440 34.24 15.32 -16.05
N ALA A 441 35.20 15.25 -16.97
CA ALA A 441 34.93 15.18 -18.40
C ALA A 441 34.26 13.85 -18.78
N GLU A 442 34.77 12.72 -18.29
CA GLU A 442 34.15 11.41 -18.50
C GLU A 442 32.74 11.34 -17.88
N ALA A 443 32.56 11.86 -16.66
CA ALA A 443 31.25 11.85 -16.00
C ALA A 443 30.23 12.78 -16.68
N MET A 444 30.66 13.95 -17.16
CA MET A 444 29.80 14.88 -17.91
C MET A 444 29.47 14.35 -19.31
N LYS A 445 30.40 13.62 -19.95
CA LYS A 445 30.12 12.92 -21.21
C LYS A 445 29.00 11.89 -21.05
N TYR A 446 29.01 11.15 -19.92
CA TYR A 446 27.93 10.23 -19.59
C TYR A 446 26.61 10.96 -19.33
N TYR A 447 26.63 12.04 -18.54
CA TYR A 447 25.45 12.88 -18.27
C TYR A 447 24.80 13.44 -19.55
N THR A 448 25.61 14.02 -20.44
CA THR A 448 25.12 14.56 -21.72
C THR A 448 24.66 13.46 -22.68
N GLY A 449 25.29 12.28 -22.64
CA GLY A 449 24.86 11.09 -23.37
C GLY A 449 23.45 10.63 -22.98
N ILE A 450 23.09 10.70 -21.69
CA ILE A 450 21.74 10.38 -21.22
C ILE A 450 20.73 11.37 -21.79
N GLN A 451 21.04 12.67 -21.77
CA GLN A 451 20.14 13.70 -22.30
C GLN A 451 19.88 13.52 -23.80
N LYS A 452 20.91 13.14 -24.57
CA LYS A 452 20.81 12.91 -26.01
C LYS A 452 20.02 11.65 -26.36
N ASN A 453 20.15 10.60 -25.56
CA ASN A 453 19.56 9.28 -25.81
C ASN A 453 18.54 8.90 -24.72
N SER A 454 17.69 9.85 -24.33
CA SER A 454 16.80 9.71 -23.17
C SER A 454 15.78 8.57 -23.31
N SER A 455 15.39 8.22 -24.55
CA SER A 455 14.50 7.09 -24.84
C SER A 455 15.05 5.72 -24.45
N ASP A 456 16.38 5.60 -24.41
CA ASP A 456 17.08 4.34 -24.15
C ASP A 456 17.55 4.22 -22.69
N PHE A 457 17.24 5.23 -21.86
CA PHE A 457 17.57 5.26 -20.44
C PHE A 457 16.30 5.05 -19.60
N ILE A 458 16.31 5.52 -18.35
CA ILE A 458 15.14 5.49 -17.46
C ILE A 458 14.06 6.43 -18.00
N SER A 459 12.81 5.95 -17.96
CA SER A 459 11.64 6.73 -18.37
C SER A 459 11.48 7.99 -17.51
N PRO A 460 11.20 9.17 -18.11
CA PRO A 460 10.91 10.39 -17.34
C PRO A 460 9.74 10.25 -16.36
N ALA A 461 8.82 9.31 -16.58
CA ALA A 461 7.71 9.00 -15.67
C ALA A 461 8.17 8.50 -14.29
N GLU A 462 9.38 7.94 -14.20
CA GLU A 462 9.97 7.44 -12.95
C GLU A 462 10.54 8.57 -12.07
N ASN A 463 10.45 9.84 -12.51
CA ASN A 463 10.85 11.05 -11.80
C ASN A 463 12.24 10.95 -11.15
N TYR A 464 13.29 11.04 -11.98
CA TYR A 464 14.68 10.88 -11.56
C TYR A 464 15.54 12.09 -11.93
N GLU A 465 16.66 12.24 -11.22
CA GLU A 465 17.68 13.24 -11.48
C GLU A 465 19.06 12.61 -11.54
N VAL A 466 19.94 13.14 -12.39
CA VAL A 466 21.28 12.58 -12.62
C VAL A 466 22.33 13.61 -12.25
N PHE A 467 23.29 13.22 -11.41
CA PHE A 467 24.36 14.10 -10.97
C PHE A 467 25.74 13.43 -11.08
N PRO A 468 26.63 13.94 -11.94
CA PRO A 468 28.07 13.80 -11.78
C PRO A 468 28.51 14.36 -10.42
N VAL A 469 29.30 13.59 -9.68
CA VAL A 469 29.74 13.93 -8.32
C VAL A 469 31.11 13.36 -8.01
N THR A 470 32.02 14.16 -7.43
CA THR A 470 33.34 13.67 -6.98
C THR A 470 33.17 12.70 -5.82
N GLN A 471 34.15 11.82 -5.60
CA GLN A 471 34.12 10.94 -4.43
C GLN A 471 33.99 11.72 -3.10
N ASN A 472 34.60 12.90 -3.00
CA ASN A 472 34.51 13.76 -1.81
C ASN A 472 33.11 14.34 -1.63
N ASN A 473 32.57 15.00 -2.67
CA ASN A 473 31.23 15.57 -2.61
C ASN A 473 30.16 14.49 -2.39
N TYR A 474 30.37 13.28 -2.91
CA TYR A 474 29.48 12.15 -2.68
C TYR A 474 29.44 11.75 -1.19
N ARG A 475 30.55 11.84 -0.47
CA ARG A 475 30.57 11.60 0.98
C ARG A 475 29.81 12.70 1.74
N GLU A 476 29.92 13.95 1.30
CA GLU A 476 29.14 15.05 1.89
C GLU A 476 27.63 14.85 1.65
N VAL A 477 27.21 14.45 0.45
CA VAL A 477 25.81 14.05 0.16
C VAL A 477 25.33 12.95 1.11
N LEU A 478 26.14 11.92 1.35
CA LEU A 478 25.78 10.85 2.28
C LEU A 478 25.68 11.33 3.74
N LYS A 479 26.52 12.29 4.15
CA LYS A 479 26.47 12.88 5.49
C LYS A 479 25.23 13.75 5.69
N GLU A 480 24.90 14.58 4.70
CA GLU A 480 23.70 15.41 4.71
C GLU A 480 22.41 14.58 4.63
N LYS A 481 22.49 13.35 4.09
CA LYS A 481 21.32 12.51 3.80
C LYS A 481 20.31 13.21 2.87
N SER A 482 20.78 14.18 2.11
CA SER A 482 20.01 14.97 1.15
C SER A 482 20.87 15.25 -0.07
N VAL A 483 20.22 15.51 -1.20
CA VAL A 483 20.88 15.94 -2.45
C VAL A 483 20.58 17.41 -2.78
N GLU A 484 19.83 18.12 -1.94
CA GLU A 484 19.34 19.47 -2.24
C GLU A 484 20.48 20.49 -2.36
N ASN A 485 21.38 20.54 -1.39
CA ASN A 485 22.53 21.44 -1.41
C ASN A 485 23.50 21.07 -2.55
N TYR A 486 23.71 19.76 -2.79
CA TYR A 486 24.52 19.30 -3.90
C TYR A 486 23.91 19.64 -5.27
N ARG A 487 22.58 19.57 -5.42
CA ARG A 487 21.87 19.97 -6.64
C ARG A 487 22.12 21.44 -6.96
N ALA A 488 22.07 22.30 -5.95
CA ALA A 488 22.40 23.72 -6.11
C ALA A 488 23.87 23.92 -6.52
N PHE A 489 24.80 23.22 -5.88
CA PHE A 489 26.22 23.23 -6.21
C PHE A 489 26.49 22.73 -7.65
N PHE A 490 25.86 21.63 -8.07
CA PHE A 490 26.00 21.03 -9.40
C PHE A 490 25.55 22.01 -10.49
N GLN A 491 24.37 22.62 -10.34
CA GLN A 491 23.87 23.61 -11.29
C GLN A 491 24.81 24.81 -11.43
N LEU A 492 25.45 25.26 -10.35
CA LEU A 492 26.35 26.41 -10.36
C LEU A 492 27.74 26.10 -10.92
N ASN A 493 28.20 24.86 -10.92
CA ASN A 493 29.60 24.52 -11.20
C ASN A 493 29.83 23.52 -12.34
N TYR A 494 28.79 22.76 -12.72
CA TYR A 494 28.87 21.76 -13.78
C TYR A 494 28.03 22.10 -15.00
N LEU A 495 26.95 22.87 -14.83
CA LEU A 495 26.02 23.25 -15.92
C LEU A 495 26.20 24.71 -16.40
N LYS A 496 27.37 25.30 -16.15
CA LYS A 496 27.73 26.64 -16.61
C LYS A 496 28.02 26.69 -18.10
#